data_AF-A0A381X0C0-F1
#
_entry.id   AF-A0A381X0C0-F1
#
_cell.length_a   1.000
_cell.length_b   1.000
_cell.length_c   1.000
_cell.angle_alpha   90.00
_cell.angle_beta   90.00
_cell.angle_gamma   90.00
#
_symmetry.space_group_name_H-M   'P 1'
#
loop_
_entity.id
_entity.type
_entity.pdbx_description
1 polymer ?
#
loop_
_entity_poly.entity_id
_entity_poly.type
_entity_poly.pdbx_seq_one_letter_code
_entity_poly.pdbx_strand_id
1 'polypeptide(L)'
;MFRVFFLIFCVLFSCNEIKSRPSNLRDYLTKTFSHVARIDDFYIAAGNRAPLITDLPSDTGKEIFEMAVRIFESLLDQNEDGTVDHPYLVNSLAEHLAFVIDHTDVTNEEEVKIQSFFGNYVMTMKSNIWPYMPSFSSSDCSLSLTELNTSLWRPETYNALWEECFHTITEAINRVNPEFNFDHGSILGSYLQADIDNGSYDISEQNELEDDGYDFLTGVNEYVHQIWLINLCNRQNILNQYQLSVLEHISAVGVPLTVNPDYNLELAEVVK
;
A
#
# COMPACT_ATOMS: atom_id res chain seq x y z
N MET A 1 -14.92 76.83 -21.89
CA MET A 1 -14.83 75.59 -22.68
C MET A 1 -13.86 74.67 -21.95
N PHE A 2 -14.35 73.84 -21.02
CA PHE A 2 -13.55 72.85 -20.29
C PHE A 2 -14.32 71.52 -20.32
N ARG A 3 -13.74 70.52 -20.99
CA ARG A 3 -14.27 69.15 -21.04
C ARG A 3 -13.65 68.38 -19.89
N VAL A 4 -14.47 67.94 -18.93
CA VAL A 4 -14.07 66.96 -17.92
C VAL A 4 -14.44 65.59 -18.47
N PHE A 5 -13.43 64.77 -18.77
CA PHE A 5 -13.60 63.35 -19.06
C PHE A 5 -13.73 62.60 -17.73
N PHE A 6 -14.90 61.98 -17.50
CA PHE A 6 -15.08 61.02 -16.43
C PHE A 6 -14.64 59.64 -16.95
N LEU A 7 -13.50 59.16 -16.49
CA LEU A 7 -13.02 57.80 -16.77
C LEU A 7 -13.57 56.89 -15.66
N ILE A 8 -14.60 56.11 -15.99
CA ILE A 8 -15.12 55.07 -15.10
C ILE A 8 -14.14 53.89 -15.20
N PHE A 9 -13.37 53.68 -14.15
CA PHE A 9 -12.50 52.52 -13.99
C PHE A 9 -13.37 51.35 -13.50
N CYS A 10 -13.85 50.52 -14.43
CA CYS A 10 -14.46 49.24 -14.08
C CYS A 10 -13.36 48.29 -13.60
N VAL A 11 -13.20 48.18 -12.27
CA VAL A 11 -12.42 47.11 -11.65
C VAL A 11 -13.23 45.82 -11.80
N LEU A 12 -12.86 45.00 -12.77
CA LEU A 12 -13.28 43.60 -12.84
C LEU A 12 -12.64 42.88 -11.65
N PHE A 13 -13.38 42.76 -10.54
CA PHE A 13 -13.08 41.75 -9.54
C PHE A 13 -13.35 40.40 -10.19
N SER A 14 -12.30 39.76 -10.69
CA SER A 14 -12.30 38.32 -10.91
C SER A 14 -12.52 37.67 -9.55
N CYS A 15 -13.71 37.12 -9.32
CA CYS A 15 -13.90 36.11 -8.30
C CYS A 15 -13.05 34.91 -8.71
N ASN A 16 -11.80 34.87 -8.27
CA ASN A 16 -11.17 33.58 -8.04
C ASN A 16 -12.03 32.92 -6.96
N GLU A 17 -12.83 31.91 -7.35
CA GLU A 17 -13.31 30.95 -6.37
C GLU A 17 -12.06 30.38 -5.69
N ILE A 18 -11.79 30.85 -4.49
CA ILE A 18 -10.91 30.15 -3.57
C ILE A 18 -11.64 28.83 -3.34
N LYS A 19 -11.28 27.78 -4.08
CA LYS A 19 -11.73 26.42 -3.77
C LYS A 19 -11.39 26.21 -2.31
N SER A 20 -12.41 26.23 -1.46
CA SER A 20 -12.21 26.09 -0.01
C SER A 20 -11.51 24.76 0.21
N ARG A 21 -10.35 24.79 0.87
CA ARG A 21 -9.65 23.57 1.29
C ARG A 21 -10.65 22.66 2.01
N PRO A 22 -10.72 21.35 1.68
CA PRO A 22 -11.61 20.44 2.38
C PRO A 22 -11.35 20.46 3.89
N SER A 23 -12.41 20.33 4.69
CA SER A 23 -12.37 20.43 6.15
C SER A 23 -11.63 19.27 6.82
N ASN A 24 -11.72 18.07 6.25
CA ASN A 24 -11.06 16.86 6.74
C ASN A 24 -10.91 15.84 5.60
N LEU A 25 -10.08 14.81 5.83
CA LEU A 25 -9.75 13.77 4.85
C LEU A 25 -10.99 12.97 4.43
N ARG A 26 -11.86 12.58 5.37
CA ARG A 26 -13.10 11.84 5.09
C ARG A 26 -14.00 12.54 4.07
N ASP A 27 -14.28 13.83 4.31
CA ASP A 27 -15.13 14.64 3.42
C ASP A 27 -14.52 14.79 2.03
N TYR A 28 -13.19 14.82 1.95
CA TYR A 28 -12.48 14.84 0.68
C TYR A 28 -12.64 13.51 -0.05
N LEU A 29 -12.28 12.40 0.59
CA LEU A 29 -12.32 11.07 0.00
C LEU A 29 -13.74 10.70 -0.45
N THR A 30 -14.75 10.95 0.38
CA THR A 30 -16.16 10.67 0.03
C THR A 30 -16.71 11.56 -1.09
N LYS A 31 -16.10 12.72 -1.37
CA LYS A 31 -16.44 13.53 -2.56
C LYS A 31 -15.72 13.06 -3.81
N THR A 32 -14.49 12.58 -3.67
CA THR A 32 -13.60 12.22 -4.78
C THR A 32 -13.84 10.80 -5.28
N PHE A 33 -13.92 9.82 -4.37
CA PHE A 33 -13.92 8.39 -4.71
C PHE A 33 -15.32 7.80 -4.73
N SER A 34 -15.50 6.68 -5.43
CA SER A 34 -16.80 6.00 -5.53
C SER A 34 -17.11 5.17 -4.29
N HIS A 35 -16.08 4.55 -3.71
CA HIS A 35 -16.18 3.71 -2.52
C HIS A 35 -15.19 4.20 -1.47
N VAL A 36 -15.62 4.25 -0.21
CA VAL A 36 -14.75 4.65 0.91
C VAL A 36 -15.12 3.83 2.15
N ALA A 37 -14.12 3.20 2.75
CA ALA A 37 -14.21 2.56 4.06
C ALA A 37 -13.20 3.18 5.02
N ARG A 38 -13.41 2.92 6.31
CA ARG A 38 -12.43 3.23 7.35
C ARG A 38 -12.33 2.11 8.38
N ILE A 39 -11.13 1.84 8.85
CA ILE A 39 -10.87 1.06 10.07
C ILE A 39 -10.35 2.08 11.09
N ASP A 40 -11.15 2.40 12.10
CA ASP A 40 -11.01 3.63 12.89
C ASP A 40 -10.88 4.89 12.00
N ASP A 41 -9.73 5.55 12.00
CA ASP A 41 -9.44 6.74 11.19
C ASP A 41 -8.46 6.46 10.03
N PHE A 42 -8.11 5.19 9.78
CA PHE A 42 -7.40 4.78 8.57
C PHE A 42 -8.40 4.62 7.42
N TYR A 43 -8.19 5.34 6.31
CA TYR A 43 -9.11 5.35 5.18
C TYR A 43 -8.61 4.52 4.00
N ILE A 44 -9.53 3.74 3.45
CA ILE A 44 -9.38 2.98 2.20
C ILE A 44 -10.37 3.59 1.19
N ALA A 45 -9.90 4.06 0.05
CA ALA A 45 -10.74 4.73 -0.94
C ALA A 45 -10.50 4.19 -2.35
N ALA A 46 -11.56 4.06 -3.14
CA ALA A 46 -11.46 3.52 -4.49
C ALA A 46 -12.35 4.25 -5.50
N GLY A 47 -11.83 4.41 -6.72
CA GLY A 47 -12.68 4.65 -7.88
C GLY A 47 -13.54 3.44 -8.23
N ASN A 48 -14.27 3.52 -9.34
CA ASN A 48 -15.09 2.40 -9.83
C ASN A 48 -14.63 1.88 -11.21
N ARG A 49 -13.45 2.29 -11.68
CA ARG A 49 -12.92 1.84 -12.97
C ARG A 49 -12.46 0.39 -12.87
N ALA A 50 -12.73 -0.39 -13.91
CA ALA A 50 -12.29 -1.78 -14.01
C ALA A 50 -10.76 -1.88 -14.06
N PRO A 51 -10.16 -2.91 -13.44
CA PRO A 51 -8.75 -3.20 -13.62
C PRO A 51 -8.47 -3.58 -15.08
N LEU A 52 -7.27 -3.29 -15.58
CA LEU A 52 -6.89 -3.66 -16.95
C LEU A 52 -6.13 -4.98 -17.03
N ILE A 53 -5.55 -5.43 -15.92
CA ILE A 53 -4.79 -6.66 -15.82
C ILE A 53 -5.46 -7.52 -14.75
N THR A 54 -6.31 -8.46 -15.18
CA THR A 54 -7.08 -9.31 -14.29
C THR A 54 -7.49 -10.62 -14.96
N ASP A 55 -7.66 -11.67 -14.16
CA ASP A 55 -8.26 -12.95 -14.56
C ASP A 55 -9.79 -12.97 -14.42
N LEU A 56 -10.41 -11.90 -13.90
CA LEU A 56 -11.86 -11.74 -13.78
C LEU A 56 -12.33 -10.42 -14.41
N PRO A 57 -12.48 -10.35 -15.74
CA PRO A 57 -12.76 -9.09 -16.47
C PRO A 57 -14.11 -8.42 -16.17
N SER A 58 -14.99 -9.08 -15.41
CA SER A 58 -16.25 -8.50 -14.93
C SER A 58 -16.06 -7.57 -13.74
N ASP A 59 -14.93 -7.65 -13.05
CA ASP A 59 -14.67 -6.88 -11.83
C ASP A 59 -14.47 -5.40 -12.14
N THR A 60 -14.85 -4.58 -11.18
CA THR A 60 -14.72 -3.13 -11.18
C THR A 60 -13.88 -2.67 -10.00
N GLY A 61 -13.69 -1.37 -9.84
CA GLY A 61 -13.02 -0.83 -8.66
C GLY A 61 -13.72 -1.20 -7.34
N LYS A 62 -15.02 -1.53 -7.38
CA LYS A 62 -15.77 -2.03 -6.22
C LYS A 62 -15.21 -3.35 -5.69
N GLU A 63 -14.93 -4.31 -6.56
CA GLU A 63 -14.46 -5.64 -6.16
C GLU A 63 -13.02 -5.56 -5.60
N ILE A 64 -12.16 -4.74 -6.20
CA ILE A 64 -10.81 -4.45 -5.68
C ILE A 64 -10.90 -3.80 -4.29
N PHE A 65 -11.80 -2.82 -4.13
CA PHE A 65 -12.05 -2.16 -2.84
C PHE A 65 -12.50 -3.11 -1.75
N GLU A 66 -13.51 -3.94 -2.03
CA GLU A 66 -14.04 -4.91 -1.06
C GLU A 66 -12.98 -5.94 -0.67
N MET A 67 -12.13 -6.37 -1.62
CA MET A 67 -11.00 -7.24 -1.31
C MET A 67 -9.94 -6.54 -0.46
N ALA A 68 -9.61 -5.28 -0.76
CA ALA A 68 -8.64 -4.51 0.00
C ALA A 68 -9.07 -4.36 1.45
N VAL A 69 -10.35 -4.04 1.68
CA VAL A 69 -10.95 -3.97 3.02
C VAL A 69 -10.75 -5.30 3.74
N ARG A 70 -11.18 -6.43 3.17
CA ARG A 70 -11.03 -7.75 3.81
C ARG A 70 -9.57 -8.10 4.13
N ILE A 71 -8.64 -7.78 3.22
CA ILE A 71 -7.21 -8.01 3.45
C ILE A 71 -6.71 -7.17 4.64
N PHE A 72 -7.05 -5.87 4.69
CA PHE A 72 -6.66 -5.04 5.83
C PHE A 72 -7.27 -5.52 7.14
N GLU A 73 -8.55 -5.90 7.13
CA GLU A 73 -9.21 -6.44 8.32
C GLU A 73 -8.50 -7.71 8.81
N SER A 74 -8.19 -8.65 7.90
CA SER A 74 -7.45 -9.85 8.24
C SER A 74 -6.03 -9.57 8.73
N LEU A 75 -5.31 -8.61 8.13
CA LEU A 75 -3.97 -8.23 8.56
C LEU A 75 -3.95 -7.58 9.96
N LEU A 76 -5.07 -6.99 10.38
CA LEU A 76 -5.21 -6.32 11.67
C LEU A 76 -5.81 -7.19 12.77
N ASP A 77 -6.46 -8.29 12.40
CA ASP A 77 -7.02 -9.32 13.29
C ASP A 77 -6.58 -10.71 12.81
N GLN A 78 -5.39 -11.13 13.23
CA GLN A 78 -4.77 -12.42 12.90
C GLN A 78 -5.37 -13.58 13.69
N ASN A 79 -6.08 -13.29 14.78
CA ASN A 79 -6.73 -14.32 15.60
C ASN A 79 -8.21 -14.55 15.21
N GLU A 80 -8.76 -13.67 14.36
CA GLU A 80 -10.12 -13.67 13.83
C GLU A 80 -11.20 -13.62 14.93
N ASP A 81 -10.99 -12.83 15.98
CA ASP A 81 -11.95 -12.63 17.08
C ASP A 81 -12.85 -11.40 16.93
N GLY A 82 -12.63 -10.59 15.89
CA GLY A 82 -13.36 -9.37 15.59
C GLY A 82 -12.78 -8.14 16.29
N THR A 83 -11.54 -8.23 16.76
CA THR A 83 -10.82 -7.14 17.44
C THR A 83 -9.44 -6.97 16.84
N VAL A 84 -9.03 -5.72 16.69
CA VAL A 84 -7.66 -5.40 16.28
C VAL A 84 -6.65 -5.94 17.30
N ASP A 85 -5.72 -6.78 16.85
CA ASP A 85 -4.68 -7.41 17.68
C ASP A 85 -3.64 -6.39 18.19
N HIS A 86 -3.34 -5.39 17.35
CA HIS A 86 -2.30 -4.40 17.58
C HIS A 86 -2.84 -2.98 17.45
N PRO A 87 -3.45 -2.39 18.49
CA PRO A 87 -4.06 -1.06 18.41
C PRO A 87 -3.09 0.06 18.00
N TYR A 88 -1.79 -0.09 18.30
CA TYR A 88 -0.78 0.88 17.86
C TYR A 88 -0.63 0.92 16.33
N LEU A 89 -0.85 -0.20 15.65
CA LEU A 89 -0.72 -0.31 14.21
C LEU A 89 -1.86 0.44 13.51
N VAL A 90 -3.10 0.25 13.95
CA VAL A 90 -4.25 1.01 13.43
C VAL A 90 -4.11 2.51 13.70
N ASN A 91 -3.60 2.89 14.87
CA ASN A 91 -3.29 4.29 15.14
C ASN A 91 -2.22 4.86 14.18
N SER A 92 -1.16 4.11 13.91
CA SER A 92 -0.12 4.51 12.96
C SER A 92 -0.66 4.65 11.53
N LEU A 93 -1.47 3.68 11.08
CA LEU A 93 -2.18 3.73 9.80
C LEU A 93 -3.04 5.00 9.70
N ALA A 94 -3.85 5.26 10.72
CA ALA A 94 -4.75 6.41 10.77
C ALA A 94 -4.01 7.76 10.79
N GLU A 95 -2.91 7.85 11.55
CA GLU A 95 -2.15 9.09 11.70
C GLU A 95 -1.34 9.43 10.44
N HIS A 96 -0.81 8.42 9.76
CA HIS A 96 0.21 8.63 8.73
C HIS A 96 -0.23 8.28 7.32
N LEU A 97 -1.19 7.37 7.13
CA LEU A 97 -1.44 6.73 5.84
C LEU A 97 -2.89 6.90 5.36
N ALA A 98 -3.06 6.71 4.05
CA ALA A 98 -4.33 6.42 3.40
C ALA A 98 -4.08 5.44 2.24
N PHE A 99 -5.03 4.58 1.92
CA PHE A 99 -4.93 3.63 0.82
C PHE A 99 -5.86 4.00 -0.33
N VAL A 100 -5.33 4.16 -1.54
CA VAL A 100 -6.10 4.63 -2.71
C VAL A 100 -6.01 3.67 -3.90
N ILE A 101 -7.16 3.27 -4.43
CA ILE A 101 -7.29 2.32 -5.53
C ILE A 101 -7.91 3.01 -6.74
N ASP A 102 -7.16 3.17 -7.83
CA ASP A 102 -7.68 3.64 -9.12
C ASP A 102 -6.62 3.43 -10.23
N HIS A 103 -6.88 3.91 -11.45
CA HIS A 103 -5.83 3.99 -12.47
C HIS A 103 -4.80 5.07 -12.13
N THR A 104 -3.59 4.91 -12.69
CA THR A 104 -2.42 5.76 -12.45
C THR A 104 -2.66 7.26 -12.63
N ASP A 105 -3.52 7.66 -13.57
CA ASP A 105 -3.86 9.07 -13.81
C ASP A 105 -4.56 9.73 -12.62
N VAL A 106 -5.39 8.98 -11.90
CA VAL A 106 -6.07 9.44 -10.68
C VAL A 106 -5.18 9.26 -9.46
N THR A 107 -4.56 8.09 -9.28
CA THR A 107 -3.75 7.84 -8.08
C THR A 107 -2.58 8.81 -7.95
N ASN A 108 -1.85 9.10 -9.05
CA ASN A 108 -0.75 10.07 -9.04
C ASN A 108 -1.21 11.50 -8.67
N GLU A 109 -2.41 11.91 -9.10
CA GLU A 109 -2.94 13.24 -8.78
C GLU A 109 -3.40 13.30 -7.30
N GLU A 110 -4.08 12.24 -6.84
CA GLU A 110 -4.67 12.19 -5.51
C GLU A 110 -3.65 11.98 -4.40
N GLU A 111 -2.56 11.25 -4.65
CA GLU A 111 -1.40 11.14 -3.74
C GLU A 111 -0.86 12.53 -3.36
N VAL A 112 -0.57 13.37 -4.37
CA VAL A 112 -0.06 14.72 -4.16
C VAL A 112 -1.05 15.60 -3.39
N LYS A 113 -2.35 15.52 -3.72
CA LYS A 113 -3.38 16.30 -3.05
C LYS A 113 -3.58 15.87 -1.60
N ILE A 114 -3.68 14.57 -1.34
CA ILE A 114 -3.91 14.05 0.01
C ILE A 114 -2.71 14.40 0.90
N GLN A 115 -1.49 14.17 0.43
CA GLN A 115 -0.27 14.52 1.15
C GLN A 115 -0.19 16.03 1.44
N SER A 116 -0.49 16.88 0.46
CA SER A 116 -0.41 18.34 0.63
C SER A 116 -1.53 18.93 1.49
N PHE A 117 -2.74 18.34 1.46
CA PHE A 117 -3.90 18.87 2.18
C PHE A 117 -4.08 18.26 3.57
N PHE A 118 -3.63 17.04 3.81
CA PHE A 118 -3.89 16.32 5.06
C PHE A 118 -2.62 15.79 5.73
N GLY A 119 -1.51 15.67 5.01
CA GLY A 119 -0.24 15.18 5.55
C GLY A 119 -0.10 13.66 5.53
N ASN A 120 -1.14 12.92 5.14
CA ASN A 120 -1.10 11.47 4.98
C ASN A 120 -0.31 11.08 3.73
N TYR A 121 0.60 10.13 3.89
CA TYR A 121 1.27 9.43 2.79
C TYR A 121 0.29 8.42 2.19
N VAL A 122 0.22 8.38 0.86
CA VAL A 122 -0.77 7.55 0.17
C VAL A 122 -0.10 6.31 -0.40
N MET A 123 -0.49 5.16 0.12
CA MET A 123 -0.23 3.87 -0.51
C MET A 123 -1.29 3.65 -1.59
N THR A 124 -0.91 3.06 -2.72
CA THR A 124 -1.82 2.96 -3.87
C THR A 124 -1.99 1.53 -4.36
N MET A 125 -3.09 1.24 -5.04
CA MET A 125 -3.18 0.14 -5.99
C MET A 125 -3.52 0.71 -7.36
N LYS A 126 -2.56 0.67 -8.29
CA LYS A 126 -2.67 1.22 -9.65
C LYS A 126 -3.28 0.17 -10.59
N SER A 127 -4.60 0.04 -10.57
CA SER A 127 -5.34 -1.10 -11.15
C SER A 127 -5.30 -1.20 -12.68
N ASN A 128 -4.75 -0.21 -13.39
CA ASN A 128 -4.50 -0.27 -14.84
C ASN A 128 -3.15 -0.85 -15.24
N ILE A 129 -2.17 -0.89 -14.33
CA ILE A 129 -0.81 -1.36 -14.63
C ILE A 129 -0.36 -2.49 -13.72
N TRP A 130 -1.00 -2.68 -12.57
CA TRP A 130 -0.68 -3.76 -11.65
C TRP A 130 -1.72 -4.88 -11.73
N PRO A 131 -1.29 -6.15 -11.67
CA PRO A 131 -2.16 -7.30 -11.78
C PRO A 131 -3.10 -7.40 -10.58
N TYR A 132 -4.41 -7.40 -10.84
CA TYR A 132 -5.44 -7.77 -9.87
C TYR A 132 -5.96 -9.16 -10.24
N MET A 133 -5.47 -10.18 -9.53
CA MET A 133 -5.77 -11.59 -9.78
C MET A 133 -6.63 -12.14 -8.63
N PRO A 134 -7.94 -11.88 -8.58
CA PRO A 134 -8.81 -12.33 -7.50
C PRO A 134 -8.87 -13.85 -7.33
N SER A 135 -8.45 -14.64 -8.33
CA SER A 135 -8.33 -16.10 -8.16
C SER A 135 -7.06 -16.55 -7.42
N PHE A 136 -6.12 -15.63 -7.14
CA PHE A 136 -4.91 -15.94 -6.40
C PHE A 136 -5.24 -16.50 -5.00
N SER A 137 -4.59 -17.61 -4.65
CA SER A 137 -4.62 -18.18 -3.32
C SER A 137 -3.21 -18.53 -2.88
N SER A 138 -2.90 -18.28 -1.59
CA SER A 138 -1.64 -18.72 -0.99
C SER A 138 -1.51 -20.25 -0.95
N SER A 139 -2.63 -21.00 -0.98
CA SER A 139 -2.61 -22.46 -1.13
C SER A 139 -2.12 -22.91 -2.51
N ASP A 140 -2.30 -22.05 -3.50
CA ASP A 140 -2.06 -22.33 -4.91
C ASP A 140 -0.75 -21.70 -5.39
N CYS A 141 0.12 -21.28 -4.45
CA CYS A 141 1.46 -20.82 -4.73
C CYS A 141 2.27 -21.90 -5.48
N SER A 142 2.21 -21.87 -6.81
CA SER A 142 2.94 -22.75 -7.71
C SER A 142 4.41 -22.29 -7.81
N LEU A 143 5.14 -22.37 -6.70
CA LEU A 143 6.53 -21.90 -6.67
C LEU A 143 7.49 -22.98 -7.19
N SER A 144 7.75 -22.89 -8.50
CA SER A 144 8.90 -23.47 -9.19
C SER A 144 10.24 -22.90 -8.70
N LEU A 145 10.19 -21.84 -7.89
CA LEU A 145 11.33 -21.23 -7.21
C LEU A 145 11.95 -22.20 -6.19
N THR A 146 13.25 -22.44 -6.31
CA THR A 146 14.03 -23.29 -5.40
C THR A 146 14.76 -22.49 -4.32
N GLU A 147 14.95 -21.19 -4.54
CA GLU A 147 15.60 -20.23 -3.63
C GLU A 147 15.10 -18.81 -3.95
N LEU A 148 14.95 -17.96 -2.93
CA LEU A 148 14.71 -16.53 -3.16
C LEU A 148 16.06 -15.83 -3.37
N ASN A 149 16.35 -15.40 -4.60
CA ASN A 149 17.65 -14.81 -4.95
C ASN A 149 17.56 -13.47 -5.71
N THR A 150 16.36 -12.93 -5.91
CA THR A 150 16.16 -11.66 -6.61
C THR A 150 14.91 -10.92 -6.13
N SER A 151 14.96 -9.60 -6.14
CA SER A 151 13.84 -8.67 -5.92
C SER A 151 12.74 -8.74 -6.99
N LEU A 152 13.03 -9.31 -8.16
CA LEU A 152 12.08 -9.44 -9.27
C LEU A 152 11.03 -10.54 -9.08
N TRP A 153 11.24 -11.45 -8.12
CA TRP A 153 10.37 -12.60 -7.99
C TRP A 153 8.98 -12.23 -7.46
N ARG A 154 7.95 -12.72 -8.17
CA ARG A 154 6.55 -12.84 -7.74
C ARG A 154 5.97 -14.16 -8.26
N PRO A 155 4.93 -14.74 -7.63
CA PRO A 155 4.14 -15.80 -8.25
C PRO A 155 3.53 -15.36 -9.59
N GLU A 156 3.40 -16.26 -10.57
CA GLU A 156 2.90 -15.91 -11.92
C GLU A 156 1.48 -15.34 -11.92
N THR A 157 0.62 -15.83 -11.03
CA THR A 157 -0.78 -15.40 -10.87
C THR A 157 -0.96 -14.47 -9.68
N TYR A 158 0.11 -13.80 -9.23
CA TYR A 158 0.06 -13.00 -8.03
C TYR A 158 -0.88 -11.80 -8.14
N ASN A 159 -1.59 -11.53 -7.04
CA ASN A 159 -2.44 -10.36 -6.92
C ASN A 159 -1.67 -9.24 -6.22
N ALA A 160 -1.29 -8.21 -6.97
CA ALA A 160 -0.53 -7.08 -6.44
C ALA A 160 -1.27 -6.34 -5.30
N LEU A 161 -2.60 -6.49 -5.19
CA LEU A 161 -3.33 -5.92 -4.07
C LEU A 161 -2.86 -6.47 -2.71
N TRP A 162 -2.45 -7.74 -2.64
CA TRP A 162 -1.94 -8.34 -1.40
C TRP A 162 -0.63 -7.66 -0.96
N GLU A 163 0.25 -7.41 -1.93
CA GLU A 163 1.51 -6.70 -1.73
C GLU A 163 1.28 -5.27 -1.26
N GLU A 164 0.45 -4.51 -1.95
CA GLU A 164 0.21 -3.11 -1.59
C GLU A 164 -0.46 -2.97 -0.22
N CYS A 165 -1.38 -3.88 0.14
CA CYS A 165 -1.94 -3.92 1.49
C CYS A 165 -0.87 -4.27 2.54
N PHE A 166 -0.02 -5.26 2.27
CA PHE A 166 1.06 -5.64 3.19
C PHE A 166 2.12 -4.54 3.33
N HIS A 167 2.56 -3.92 2.24
CA HIS A 167 3.45 -2.76 2.23
C HIS A 167 2.86 -1.60 3.02
N THR A 168 1.54 -1.40 2.98
CA THR A 168 0.87 -0.39 3.79
C THR A 168 0.98 -0.70 5.29
N ILE A 169 0.85 -1.97 5.69
CA ILE A 169 1.07 -2.40 7.08
C ILE A 169 2.53 -2.21 7.49
N THR A 170 3.49 -2.68 6.70
CA THR A 170 4.91 -2.57 7.05
C THR A 170 5.38 -1.12 7.09
N GLU A 171 4.87 -0.27 6.21
CA GLU A 171 5.15 1.17 6.22
C GLU A 171 4.54 1.87 7.45
N ALA A 172 3.36 1.45 7.91
CA ALA A 172 2.79 1.94 9.16
C ALA A 172 3.66 1.56 10.36
N ILE A 173 4.18 0.32 10.39
CA ILE A 173 5.07 -0.13 11.48
C ILE A 173 6.41 0.63 11.42
N ASN A 174 6.99 0.79 10.23
CA ASN A 174 8.25 1.51 9.97
C ASN A 174 8.28 2.92 10.57
N ARG A 175 7.13 3.59 10.58
CA ARG A 175 6.99 4.97 11.09
C ARG A 175 7.03 5.10 12.61
N VAL A 176 6.67 4.04 13.35
CA VAL A 176 6.46 4.12 14.80
C VAL A 176 7.30 3.13 15.61
N ASN A 177 7.79 2.06 15.00
CA ASN A 177 8.62 1.07 15.66
C ASN A 177 10.10 1.22 15.27
N PRO A 178 10.98 1.73 16.14
CA PRO A 178 12.39 1.91 15.81
C PRO A 178 13.14 0.59 15.55
N GLU A 179 12.62 -0.55 16.01
CA GLU A 179 13.22 -1.87 15.75
C GLU A 179 12.80 -2.47 14.41
N PHE A 180 11.81 -1.89 13.73
CA PHE A 180 11.36 -2.29 12.40
C PHE A 180 11.49 -1.09 11.48
N ASN A 181 12.60 -0.98 10.75
CA ASN A 181 12.78 0.08 9.76
C ASN A 181 13.66 -0.38 8.60
N PHE A 182 13.65 0.37 7.51
CA PHE A 182 14.27 -0.01 6.24
C PHE A 182 15.66 0.62 6.01
N ASP A 183 16.16 1.41 6.96
CA ASP A 183 17.41 2.14 6.79
C ASP A 183 18.62 1.21 6.68
N HIS A 184 19.69 1.71 6.06
CA HIS A 184 21.00 1.07 6.15
C HIS A 184 21.44 0.89 7.60
N GLY A 185 21.90 -0.31 7.96
CA GLY A 185 22.37 -0.63 9.30
C GLY A 185 21.26 -0.88 10.33
N SER A 186 19.99 -0.77 9.94
CA SER A 186 18.86 -1.33 10.70
C SER A 186 18.95 -2.85 10.79
N ILE A 187 18.10 -3.49 11.60
CA ILE A 187 18.07 -4.97 11.69
C ILE A 187 17.75 -5.57 10.32
N LEU A 188 16.67 -5.11 9.67
CA LEU A 188 16.24 -5.59 8.36
C LEU A 188 17.25 -5.24 7.26
N GLY A 189 17.73 -3.99 7.24
CA GLY A 189 18.74 -3.56 6.28
C GLY A 189 20.06 -4.31 6.41
N SER A 190 20.46 -4.69 7.64
CA SER A 190 21.66 -5.49 7.86
C SER A 190 21.51 -6.92 7.31
N TYR A 191 20.32 -7.51 7.41
CA TYR A 191 20.06 -8.83 6.82
C TYR A 191 20.07 -8.79 5.29
N LEU A 192 19.40 -7.81 4.67
CA LEU A 192 19.45 -7.64 3.21
C LEU A 192 20.90 -7.42 2.73
N GLN A 193 21.63 -6.50 3.37
CA GLN A 193 23.02 -6.23 2.99
C GLN A 193 23.90 -7.47 3.12
N ALA A 194 23.74 -8.26 4.19
CA ALA A 194 24.49 -9.49 4.37
C ALA A 194 24.14 -10.56 3.32
N ASP A 195 22.88 -10.62 2.87
CA ASP A 195 22.44 -11.55 1.82
C ASP A 195 23.03 -11.15 0.45
N ILE A 196 23.06 -9.84 0.15
CA ILE A 196 23.70 -9.27 -1.05
C ILE A 196 25.22 -9.50 -1.01
N ASP A 197 25.89 -9.19 0.11
CA ASP A 197 27.34 -9.35 0.27
C ASP A 197 27.77 -10.83 0.14
N ASN A 198 26.89 -11.76 0.51
CA ASN A 198 27.09 -13.20 0.35
C ASN A 198 26.81 -13.69 -1.09
N GLY A 199 26.27 -12.83 -1.96
CA GLY A 199 25.94 -13.13 -3.36
C GLY A 199 24.73 -14.05 -3.52
N SER A 200 23.87 -14.15 -2.51
CA SER A 200 22.67 -15.00 -2.52
C SER A 200 21.38 -14.25 -2.83
N TYR A 201 21.41 -12.92 -2.90
CA TYR A 201 20.26 -12.10 -3.28
C TYR A 201 20.68 -10.88 -4.10
N ASP A 202 19.90 -10.53 -5.13
CA ASP A 202 20.16 -9.41 -6.02
C ASP A 202 19.03 -8.37 -6.03
N ILE A 203 19.43 -7.10 -5.91
CA ILE A 203 18.56 -5.92 -6.11
C ILE A 203 18.98 -5.08 -7.32
N SER A 204 20.12 -5.39 -7.95
CA SER A 204 20.66 -4.55 -9.02
C SER A 204 19.84 -4.63 -10.30
N GLU A 205 19.29 -5.79 -10.64
CA GLU A 205 18.46 -5.94 -11.84
C GLU A 205 17.18 -5.08 -11.78
N GLN A 206 16.50 -5.05 -10.63
CA GLN A 206 15.32 -4.18 -10.43
C GLN A 206 15.71 -2.70 -10.50
N ASN A 207 16.84 -2.32 -9.89
CA ASN A 207 17.35 -0.95 -9.92
C ASN A 207 17.67 -0.47 -11.34
N GLU A 208 18.22 -1.34 -12.19
CA GLU A 208 18.43 -1.05 -13.61
C GLU A 208 17.11 -0.90 -14.39
N LEU A 209 16.08 -1.70 -14.08
CA LEU A 209 14.77 -1.63 -14.73
C LEU A 209 13.98 -0.37 -14.37
N GLU A 210 14.23 0.20 -13.19
CA GLU A 210 13.54 1.38 -12.66
C GLU A 210 14.34 2.69 -12.82
N ASP A 211 15.37 2.71 -13.68
CA ASP A 211 16.23 3.88 -13.93
C ASP A 211 16.78 4.51 -12.62
N ASP A 212 17.36 3.67 -11.74
CA ASP A 212 17.84 4.03 -10.40
C ASP A 212 16.75 4.45 -9.39
N GLY A 213 15.47 4.28 -9.73
CA GLY A 213 14.33 4.59 -8.86
C GLY A 213 14.15 3.63 -7.67
N TYR A 214 14.73 2.43 -7.76
CA TYR A 214 14.64 1.38 -6.74
C TYR A 214 15.78 1.53 -5.72
N ASP A 215 15.56 2.31 -4.68
CA ASP A 215 16.59 2.53 -3.66
C ASP A 215 16.71 1.37 -2.65
N PHE A 216 17.72 1.42 -1.78
CA PHE A 216 17.94 0.38 -0.79
C PHE A 216 16.76 0.19 0.17
N LEU A 217 16.09 1.27 0.57
CA LEU A 217 14.96 1.21 1.49
C LEU A 217 13.78 0.47 0.84
N THR A 218 13.53 0.77 -0.43
CA THR A 218 12.56 0.05 -1.28
C THR A 218 12.95 -1.42 -1.38
N GLY A 219 14.24 -1.70 -1.58
CA GLY A 219 14.82 -3.04 -1.54
C GLY A 219 14.54 -3.81 -0.26
N VAL A 220 14.68 -3.17 0.91
CA VAL A 220 14.40 -3.82 2.20
C VAL A 220 12.91 -4.11 2.35
N ASN A 221 12.03 -3.16 2.01
CA ASN A 221 10.58 -3.38 2.11
C ASN A 221 10.13 -4.55 1.21
N GLU A 222 10.63 -4.58 -0.03
CA GLU A 222 10.34 -5.66 -0.96
C GLU A 222 10.86 -7.01 -0.46
N TYR A 223 12.10 -7.04 0.04
CA TYR A 223 12.70 -8.26 0.59
C TYR A 223 11.85 -8.84 1.73
N VAL A 224 11.34 -7.99 2.62
CA VAL A 224 10.39 -8.38 3.67
C VAL A 224 9.10 -8.95 3.09
N HIS A 225 8.52 -8.30 2.07
CA HIS A 225 7.32 -8.76 1.39
C HIS A 225 7.49 -10.13 0.71
N GLN A 226 8.57 -10.35 -0.05
CA GLN A 226 8.82 -11.63 -0.69
C GLN A 226 8.98 -12.77 0.33
N ILE A 227 9.68 -12.52 1.43
CA ILE A 227 9.84 -13.48 2.53
C ILE A 227 8.50 -13.78 3.19
N TRP A 228 7.69 -12.76 3.44
CA TRP A 228 6.33 -12.90 3.96
C TRP A 228 5.45 -13.73 3.02
N LEU A 229 5.51 -13.48 1.71
CA LEU A 229 4.75 -14.25 0.71
C LEU A 229 5.20 -15.71 0.68
N ILE A 230 6.49 -15.99 0.75
CA ILE A 230 7.02 -17.38 0.85
C ILE A 230 6.53 -18.07 2.13
N ASN A 231 6.44 -17.33 3.24
CA ASN A 231 5.86 -17.83 4.48
C ASN A 231 4.37 -18.16 4.31
N LEU A 232 3.58 -17.27 3.72
CA LEU A 232 2.16 -17.52 3.40
C LEU A 232 1.95 -18.76 2.55
N CYS A 233 2.84 -18.98 1.58
CA CYS A 233 2.82 -20.16 0.71
C CYS A 233 3.28 -21.45 1.42
N ASN A 234 3.66 -21.40 2.70
CA ASN A 234 4.23 -22.51 3.48
C ASN A 234 5.48 -23.14 2.82
N ARG A 235 6.39 -22.28 2.34
CA ARG A 235 7.61 -22.66 1.61
C ARG A 235 8.88 -22.12 2.24
N GLN A 236 8.92 -21.93 3.57
CA GLN A 236 10.10 -21.38 4.26
C GLN A 236 11.38 -22.20 4.04
N ASN A 237 11.27 -23.46 3.59
CA ASN A 237 12.40 -24.32 3.26
C ASN A 237 13.28 -23.83 2.08
N ILE A 238 12.81 -22.85 1.29
CA ILE A 238 13.61 -22.22 0.22
C ILE A 238 14.36 -20.97 0.70
N LEU A 239 14.08 -20.52 1.93
CA LEU A 239 14.71 -19.34 2.50
C LEU A 239 16.08 -19.69 3.06
N ASN A 240 17.05 -18.81 2.83
CA ASN A 240 18.38 -18.92 3.43
C ASN A 240 18.40 -18.40 4.89
N GLN A 241 19.55 -18.47 5.55
CA GLN A 241 19.67 -18.07 6.97
C GLN A 241 19.34 -16.58 7.23
N TYR A 242 19.66 -15.67 6.31
CA TYR A 242 19.37 -14.24 6.46
C TYR A 242 17.88 -13.98 6.33
N GLN A 243 17.26 -14.61 5.33
CA GLN A 243 15.83 -14.53 5.05
C GLN A 243 14.99 -15.13 6.19
N LEU A 244 15.43 -16.26 6.76
CA LEU A 244 14.82 -16.83 7.97
C LEU A 244 14.95 -15.90 9.18
N SER A 245 16.06 -15.18 9.30
CA SER A 245 16.26 -14.20 10.38
C SER A 245 15.34 -12.98 10.21
N VAL A 246 15.09 -12.55 8.96
CA VAL A 246 14.05 -11.54 8.68
C VAL A 246 12.68 -12.06 9.07
N LEU A 247 12.32 -13.28 8.70
CA LEU A 247 11.03 -13.88 9.07
C LEU A 247 10.84 -13.95 10.59
N GLU A 248 11.88 -14.35 11.32
CA GLU A 248 11.89 -14.36 12.79
C GLU A 248 11.71 -12.95 13.35
N HIS A 249 12.42 -11.96 12.80
CA HIS A 249 12.34 -10.56 13.24
C HIS A 249 10.96 -9.96 13.03
N ILE A 250 10.38 -10.13 11.83
CA ILE A 250 9.04 -9.58 11.54
C ILE A 250 7.97 -10.25 12.40
N SER A 251 8.12 -11.55 12.72
CA SER A 251 7.25 -12.24 13.67
C SER A 251 7.37 -11.64 15.08
N ALA A 252 8.60 -11.39 15.55
CA ALA A 252 8.86 -10.89 16.89
C ALA A 252 8.32 -9.46 17.11
N VAL A 253 8.31 -8.62 16.07
CA VAL A 253 7.83 -7.23 16.14
C VAL A 253 6.33 -7.09 15.81
N GLY A 254 5.60 -8.19 15.64
CA GLY A 254 4.15 -8.18 15.45
C GLY A 254 3.69 -7.82 14.03
N VAL A 255 4.51 -8.09 13.00
CA VAL A 255 4.04 -8.02 11.61
C VAL A 255 3.09 -9.21 11.38
N PRO A 256 1.89 -9.00 10.78
CA PRO A 256 0.97 -10.09 10.46
C PRO A 256 1.62 -11.08 9.48
N LEU A 257 1.52 -12.37 9.79
CA LEU A 257 2.16 -13.45 9.02
C LEU A 257 1.17 -14.25 8.17
N THR A 258 -0.12 -13.99 8.31
CA THR A 258 -1.21 -14.67 7.60
C THR A 258 -2.18 -13.67 7.00
N VAL A 259 -2.87 -14.08 5.93
CA VAL A 259 -3.97 -13.34 5.32
C VAL A 259 -5.09 -14.30 5.02
N ASN A 260 -6.29 -13.94 5.46
CA ASN A 260 -7.54 -14.59 5.14
C ASN A 260 -8.33 -13.69 4.18
N PRO A 261 -8.35 -13.97 2.85
CA PRO A 261 -9.12 -13.18 1.89
C PRO A 261 -10.64 -13.32 2.06
N ASP A 262 -11.09 -14.34 2.81
CA ASP A 262 -12.47 -14.63 3.14
C ASP A 262 -12.87 -14.12 4.54
N TYR A 263 -12.06 -13.23 5.13
CA TYR A 263 -12.36 -12.58 6.41
C TYR A 263 -13.76 -11.96 6.37
N ASN A 264 -14.57 -12.27 7.40
CA ASN A 264 -16.02 -12.01 7.39
C ASN A 264 -16.53 -11.27 8.63
N LEU A 265 -15.63 -10.85 9.51
CA LEU A 265 -15.97 -9.96 10.62
C LEU A 265 -15.87 -8.52 10.13
N GLU A 266 -16.54 -7.59 10.82
CA GLU A 266 -16.60 -6.18 10.41
C GLU A 266 -15.75 -5.34 11.36
N LEU A 267 -14.50 -5.05 10.97
CA LEU A 267 -13.68 -4.01 11.60
C LEU A 267 -13.84 -2.68 10.87
N ALA A 268 -14.08 -2.72 9.57
CA ALA A 268 -14.23 -1.56 8.72
C ALA A 268 -15.69 -1.05 8.68
N GLU A 269 -15.85 0.28 8.68
CA GLU A 269 -17.11 0.95 8.36
C GLU A 269 -17.07 1.45 6.91
N VAL A 270 -17.97 0.96 6.04
CA VAL A 270 -18.18 1.55 4.71
C VAL A 270 -18.92 2.88 4.87
N VAL A 271 -18.25 3.98 4.51
CA VAL A 271 -18.76 5.35 4.64
C VAL A 271 -19.22 5.95 3.31
N LYS A 272 -18.96 5.28 2.18
CA LYS A 272 -19.54 5.57 0.86
C LYS A 272 -19.50 4.34 -0.03
#